data_AF-A0A8S4SFY3-F1
#
_entry.id   AF-A0A8S4SFY3-F1
#
_cell.length_a   1.000
_cell.length_b   1.000
_cell.length_c   1.000
_cell.angle_alpha   90.00
_cell.angle_beta   90.00
_cell.angle_gamma   90.00
#
_symmetry.space_group_name_H-M   'P 1'
#
loop_
_entity.id
_entity.type
_entity.pdbx_description
1 polymer ?
#
loop_
_entity_poly.entity_id
_entity_poly.type
_entity_poly.pdbx_seq_one_letter_code
_entity_poly.pdbx_strand_id
1 'polypeptide(L)'
;NPKILSGPVLTNSPNAVLSKTLLGRYNDLALPVDRILATYVWIDGTGEHLRCKDRTLTFIPKQPKAGALAAKDCTGLPGMTFILNPDH
;
A
#
# COMPACT_ATOMS: atom_id res chain seq x y z
N ASN A 1 -27.79 -4.11 -12.48
CA ASN A 1 -27.39 -5.42 -11.93
C ASN A 1 -25.85 -5.46 -11.87
N PRO A 2 -25.22 -4.95 -10.81
CA PRO A 2 -23.76 -4.93 -10.73
C PRO A 2 -23.32 -6.39 -10.50
N LYS A 3 -22.80 -6.97 -11.57
CA LYS A 3 -22.25 -8.33 -11.56
C LYS A 3 -21.18 -8.40 -10.48
N ILE A 4 -21.32 -9.42 -9.65
CA ILE A 4 -20.37 -9.94 -8.68
C ILE A 4 -18.97 -9.95 -9.32
N LEU A 5 -18.16 -8.90 -9.06
CA LEU A 5 -16.76 -8.82 -9.50
C LEU A 5 -15.81 -9.52 -8.53
N SER A 6 -16.35 -10.07 -7.45
CA SER A 6 -15.61 -10.79 -6.44
C SER A 6 -16.07 -12.23 -6.41
N GLY A 7 -15.22 -13.17 -6.83
CA GLY A 7 -15.50 -14.59 -6.69
C GLY A 7 -15.77 -15.02 -5.24
N PRO A 8 -15.92 -16.33 -4.97
CA PRO A 8 -16.27 -16.87 -3.65
C PRO A 8 -15.36 -16.41 -2.48
N VAL A 9 -14.18 -15.85 -2.78
CA VAL A 9 -13.23 -15.29 -1.82
C VAL A 9 -13.77 -14.11 -1.00
N LEU A 10 -14.63 -13.25 -1.57
CA LEU A 10 -15.10 -12.05 -0.86
C LEU A 10 -16.55 -12.14 -0.38
N THR A 11 -17.21 -13.30 -0.52
CA THR A 11 -18.62 -13.50 -0.13
C THR A 11 -18.87 -13.19 1.33
N ASN A 12 -17.89 -13.50 2.21
CA ASN A 12 -17.97 -13.27 3.65
C ASN A 12 -17.21 -12.01 4.10
N SER A 13 -16.77 -11.15 3.18
CA SER A 13 -16.03 -9.93 3.50
C SER A 13 -16.97 -8.74 3.63
N PRO A 14 -17.22 -8.20 4.83
CA PRO A 14 -18.03 -6.99 4.99
C PRO A 14 -17.44 -5.81 4.20
N ASN A 15 -16.11 -5.79 4.01
CA ASN A 15 -15.42 -4.76 3.24
C ASN A 15 -15.79 -4.77 1.76
N ALA A 16 -16.20 -5.91 1.20
CA ALA A 16 -16.60 -6.03 -0.19
C ALA A 16 -17.97 -5.38 -0.47
N VAL A 17 -18.78 -5.19 0.58
CA VAL A 17 -20.11 -4.56 0.50
C VAL A 17 -20.02 -3.03 0.58
N LEU A 18 -18.86 -2.48 0.99
CA LEU A 18 -18.66 -1.04 1.13
C LEU A 18 -18.65 -0.32 -0.24
N SER A 19 -19.10 0.93 -0.25
CA SER A 19 -19.17 1.74 -1.46
C SER A 19 -17.80 2.13 -1.99
N LYS A 20 -17.39 1.54 -3.13
CA LYS A 20 -16.14 1.87 -3.81
C LYS A 20 -16.12 3.31 -4.36
N THR A 21 -17.28 3.89 -4.67
CA THR A 21 -17.40 5.28 -5.15
C THR A 21 -17.16 6.31 -4.06
N LEU A 22 -17.44 5.96 -2.80
CA LEU A 22 -17.08 6.80 -1.65
C LEU A 22 -15.57 6.76 -1.42
N LEU A 23 -14.96 5.58 -1.50
CA LEU A 23 -13.49 5.45 -1.39
C LEU A 23 -12.76 6.24 -2.48
N GLY A 24 -13.25 6.19 -3.73
CA GLY A 24 -12.68 6.96 -4.84
C GLY A 24 -12.59 8.46 -4.54
N ARG A 25 -13.65 9.05 -3.97
CA ARG A 25 -13.67 10.47 -3.60
C ARG A 25 -12.56 10.89 -2.63
N TYR A 26 -12.16 10.00 -1.71
CA TYR A 26 -11.06 10.29 -0.80
C TYR A 26 -9.69 10.07 -1.44
N ASN A 27 -9.57 9.12 -2.36
CA ASN A 27 -8.34 8.87 -3.11
C ASN A 27 -8.04 9.98 -4.11
N ASP A 28 -9.07 10.63 -4.65
CA ASP A 28 -8.93 11.74 -5.60
C ASP A 28 -8.55 13.07 -4.93
N LEU A 29 -8.44 13.11 -3.59
CA LEU A 29 -7.99 14.30 -2.88
C LEU A 29 -6.53 14.58 -3.21
N ALA A 30 -6.25 15.82 -3.62
CA ALA A 30 -4.88 16.27 -3.88
C ALA A 30 -4.01 16.08 -2.63
N LEU A 31 -2.93 15.33 -2.78
CA LEU A 31 -1.94 15.16 -1.73
C LEU A 31 -1.05 16.42 -1.62
N PRO A 32 -0.48 16.71 -0.44
CA PRO A 32 0.49 17.79 -0.29
C PRO A 32 1.68 17.59 -1.24
N VAL A 33 2.09 18.65 -1.94
CA VAL A 33 3.12 18.61 -3.00
C VAL A 33 4.50 18.18 -2.47
N ASP A 34 4.76 18.41 -1.19
CA ASP A 34 6.01 18.09 -0.51
C ASP A 34 6.03 16.69 0.12
N ARG A 35 4.95 15.90 -0.02
CA ARG A 35 4.80 14.61 0.66
C ARG A 35 4.35 13.52 -0.28
N ILE A 36 4.91 12.34 -0.07
CA ILE A 36 4.52 11.12 -0.77
C ILE A 36 4.23 10.00 0.23
N LEU A 37 3.44 9.02 -0.18
CA LEU A 37 3.22 7.78 0.56
C LEU A 37 4.11 6.68 -0.05
N ALA A 38 5.03 6.16 0.75
CA ALA A 38 5.83 5.00 0.40
C ALA A 38 5.23 3.77 1.07
N THR A 39 4.84 2.78 0.26
CA THR A 39 4.32 1.50 0.72
C THR A 39 5.45 0.49 0.78
N TYR A 40 5.82 0.10 1.99
CA TYR A 40 6.77 -0.98 2.21
C TYR A 40 6.07 -2.31 2.12
N VAL A 41 6.72 -3.26 1.46
CA VAL A 41 6.18 -4.59 1.20
C VAL A 41 7.25 -5.63 1.57
N TRP A 42 6.88 -6.63 2.36
CA TRP A 42 7.79 -7.71 2.76
C TRP A 42 7.06 -9.03 2.91
N ILE A 43 7.81 -10.13 2.83
CA ILE A 43 7.31 -11.47 3.12
C ILE A 43 7.42 -11.67 4.63
N ASP A 44 6.36 -12.14 5.29
CA ASP A 44 6.43 -12.41 6.73
C ASP A 44 7.23 -13.69 7.06
N GLY A 45 7.41 -13.97 8.36
CA GLY A 45 8.19 -15.11 8.83
C GLY A 45 7.66 -16.49 8.40
N THR A 46 6.48 -16.57 7.77
CA THR A 46 5.97 -17.81 7.17
C THR A 46 6.58 -18.12 5.80
N GLY A 47 7.12 -17.11 5.11
CA GLY A 47 7.63 -17.25 3.74
C GLY A 47 6.55 -17.26 2.65
N GLU A 48 5.27 -17.23 3.02
CA GLU A 48 4.15 -17.36 2.06
C GLU A 48 3.35 -16.06 1.92
N HIS A 49 3.21 -15.31 3.00
CA HIS A 49 2.30 -14.18 3.05
C HIS A 49 3.02 -12.84 2.88
N LEU A 50 2.42 -11.98 2.06
CA LEU A 50 2.85 -10.61 1.88
C LEU A 50 2.27 -9.71 2.97
N ARG A 51 3.10 -8.85 3.53
CA ARG A 51 2.72 -7.77 4.45
C ARG A 51 3.10 -6.43 3.85
N CYS A 52 2.36 -5.40 4.20
CA CYS A 52 2.71 -4.05 3.80
C CYS A 52 2.38 -3.01 4.88
N LYS A 53 3.03 -1.86 4.79
CA LYS A 53 2.80 -0.68 5.64
C LYS A 53 3.22 0.59 4.93
N ASP A 54 2.44 1.65 5.10
CA ASP A 54 2.72 2.96 4.52
C ASP A 54 3.51 3.88 5.47
N ARG A 55 4.32 4.76 4.90
CA ARG A 55 4.97 5.88 5.58
C ARG A 55 4.95 7.12 4.69
N THR A 56 4.76 8.27 5.30
CA THR A 56 4.94 9.56 4.63
C THR A 56 6.41 9.93 4.50
N LEU A 57 6.85 10.25 3.29
CA LEU A 57 8.18 10.80 3.02
C LEU A 57 8.05 12.24 2.53
N THR A 58 9.07 13.07 2.79
CA THR A 58 9.12 14.48 2.37
C THR A 58 9.95 14.71 1.11
N PHE A 59 10.32 13.64 0.41
CA PHE A 59 11.13 13.67 -0.80
C PHE A 59 10.80 12.46 -1.67
N ILE A 60 11.05 12.56 -2.98
CA ILE A 60 10.93 11.45 -3.93
C ILE A 60 12.26 10.68 -3.98
N PRO A 61 12.32 9.44 -3.48
CA PRO A 61 13.54 8.66 -3.55
C PRO A 61 13.82 8.19 -4.98
N LYS A 62 15.01 8.53 -5.48
CA LYS A 62 15.45 8.15 -6.83
C LYS A 62 16.10 6.77 -6.92
N GLN A 63 16.57 6.25 -5.79
CA GLN A 63 17.24 4.96 -5.71
C GLN A 63 16.89 4.26 -4.40
N PRO A 64 16.77 2.92 -4.41
CA PRO A 64 16.65 2.13 -3.21
C PRO A 64 18.02 2.06 -2.49
N LYS A 65 18.46 3.17 -1.88
CA LYS A 65 19.65 3.16 -1.01
C LYS A 65 19.27 2.54 0.35
N ALA A 66 19.93 1.43 0.66
CA ALA A 66 19.62 0.45 1.70
C ALA A 66 19.46 0.96 3.15
N GLY A 67 19.78 2.22 3.47
CA GLY A 67 19.80 2.71 4.85
C GLY A 67 18.62 3.58 5.29
N ALA A 68 18.03 4.38 4.39
CA ALA A 68 17.06 5.43 4.77
C ALA A 68 15.59 5.03 4.60
N LEU A 69 15.33 3.98 3.79
CA LEU A 69 13.99 3.53 3.41
C LEU A 69 13.73 2.08 3.82
N ALA A 70 14.54 1.49 4.70
CA ALA A 70 14.23 0.15 5.18
C ALA A 70 13.07 0.24 6.20
N ALA A 71 11.86 -0.13 5.79
CA ALA A 71 10.95 -0.73 6.77
C ALA A 71 11.58 -2.06 7.16
N LYS A 72 11.89 -2.18 8.44
CA LYS A 72 12.28 -3.45 9.02
C LYS A 72 11.00 -4.24 9.23
N ASP A 73 10.99 -5.50 8.81
CA ASP A 73 9.96 -6.43 9.22
C ASP A 73 10.02 -6.65 10.76
N CYS A 74 9.15 -7.51 11.29
CA CYS A 74 9.19 -7.87 12.72
C CYS A 74 10.48 -8.61 13.14
N THR A 75 11.35 -8.97 12.20
CA THR A 75 12.63 -9.68 12.42
C THR A 75 13.85 -8.78 12.27
N GLY A 76 13.68 -7.53 11.80
CA GLY A 76 14.76 -6.59 11.56
C GLY A 76 15.31 -6.59 10.13
N LEU A 77 14.77 -7.42 9.23
CA LEU A 77 15.21 -7.53 7.84
C LEU A 77 14.64 -6.40 6.97
N PRO A 78 15.42 -5.91 5.98
CA PRO A 78 14.98 -4.83 5.10
C PRO A 78 13.89 -5.32 4.13
N GLY A 79 12.67 -4.80 4.27
CA GLY A 79 11.59 -4.98 3.29
C GLY A 79 11.84 -4.21 1.99
N MET A 80 11.29 -4.70 0.87
CA MET A 80 11.30 -3.95 -0.39
C MET A 80 10.38 -2.73 -0.29
N THR A 81 10.80 -1.61 -0.88
CA THR A 81 10.04 -0.35 -0.88
C THR A 81 9.43 -0.12 -2.24
N PHE A 82 8.11 0.09 -2.30
CA PHE A 82 7.42 0.58 -3.48
C PHE A 82 6.97 2.02 -3.22
N ILE A 83 7.22 2.91 -4.19
CA ILE A 83 6.80 4.32 -4.11
C ILE A 83 5.51 4.44 -4.91
N LEU A 84 4.43 4.85 -4.25
CA LEU A 84 3.19 5.21 -4.95
C LEU A 84 3.33 6.67 -5.39
N ASN A 85 3.68 6.89 -6.66
CA ASN A 85 3.64 8.22 -7.24
C ASN A 85 2.19 8.58 -7.58
N PRO A 86 1.67 9.74 -7.14
CA PRO A 86 0.32 10.19 -7.47
C PRO A 86 0.16 10.65 -8.94
N ASP A 87 1.25 10.68 -9.73
CA ASP A 87 1.24 11.19 -11.11
C ASP A 87 0.79 10.15 -12.17
N HIS A 88 0.20 9.02 -11.77
CA HIS A 88 -0.40 8.02 -12.67
C HIS A 88 -1.70 7.43 -12.13
#